data_AF-A0A968LM05-F1
#
_entry.id   AF-A0A968LM05-F1
#
_cell.length_a   1.000
_cell.length_b   1.000
_cell.length_c   1.000
_cell.angle_alpha   90.00
_cell.angle_beta   90.00
_cell.angle_gamma   90.00
#
_symmetry.space_group_name_H-M   'P 1'
#
loop_
_entity.id
_entity.type
_entity.pdbx_description
1 polymer ?
#
loop_
_entity_poly.entity_id
_entity_poly.type
_entity_poly.pdbx_seq_one_letter_code
_entity_poly.pdbx_strand_id
1 'polypeptide(L)'
;MNHNSFPEPPTKPESLLGQFFRFLRRPLYTVNIPKDHPGIGDILRLYSLVILTVLALGLISSMVADYIQSGHILEDDKTLSPANLVVFGVFIAPLVEEMIFRLPLRYTPLNLTLPLHFLLVILVLILVGTKILPAIAAMPLIVTIISAGLLLRHWLKLKVNPKKIHTFYEKFIGWLVYLSTLSFGLIHITNFTTSFQGSTWLLAPLLVLPQIALGFFLAFVRLRHGFWWSVFTHGFHNACALTPLLLLQLVSPSLRANLEAGKGFKDAVGQDALFVSLIVVFLLGGIMLCAKTGWELIKEWRAEAR
;
A
#
# COMPACT_ATOMS: atom_id res chain seq x y z
N MET A 1 20.44 15.79 -26.97
CA MET A 1 20.39 16.24 -25.56
C MET A 1 20.65 15.04 -24.68
N ASN A 2 21.69 15.11 -23.83
CA ASN A 2 22.07 14.02 -22.92
C ASN A 2 20.93 13.72 -21.94
N HIS A 3 20.33 12.54 -22.02
CA HIS A 3 19.27 12.07 -21.09
C HIS A 3 19.77 11.74 -19.68
N ASN A 4 20.96 12.22 -19.32
CA ASN A 4 21.56 12.15 -17.99
C ASN A 4 21.55 13.52 -17.29
N SER A 5 20.69 14.46 -17.70
CA SER A 5 20.46 15.67 -16.91
C SER A 5 19.65 15.28 -15.68
N PHE A 6 20.33 14.63 -14.72
CA PHE A 6 19.98 14.81 -13.32
C PHE A 6 19.78 16.33 -13.13
N PRO A 7 18.70 16.77 -12.47
CA PRO A 7 18.69 18.13 -11.95
C PRO A 7 20.01 18.33 -11.23
N GLU A 8 20.69 19.47 -11.43
CA GLU A 8 21.90 19.76 -10.68
C GLU A 8 21.63 19.43 -9.20
N PRO A 9 22.50 18.61 -8.57
CA PRO A 9 22.29 18.23 -7.19
C PRO A 9 22.13 19.52 -6.38
N PRO A 10 21.12 19.58 -5.48
CA PRO A 10 20.90 20.78 -4.70
C PRO A 10 22.21 21.21 -4.02
N THR A 11 22.45 22.51 -3.98
CA THR A 11 23.68 23.11 -3.43
C THR A 11 23.90 22.80 -1.95
N LYS A 12 22.88 22.26 -1.26
CA LYS A 12 22.95 21.63 0.06
C LYS A 12 22.39 20.19 -0.01
N PRO A 13 22.96 19.22 0.74
CA PRO A 13 22.40 17.89 0.85
C PRO A 13 20.99 17.96 1.46
N GLU A 14 20.00 17.46 0.72
CA GLU A 14 18.59 17.44 1.15
C GLU A 14 18.37 16.33 2.18
N SER A 15 17.68 16.62 3.27
CA SER A 15 17.28 15.62 4.28
C SER A 15 16.34 14.57 3.67
N LEU A 16 16.26 13.38 4.27
CA LEU A 16 15.37 12.33 3.77
C LEU A 16 13.90 12.78 3.72
N LEU A 17 13.45 13.53 4.74
CA LEU A 17 12.10 14.08 4.79
C LEU A 17 11.91 15.21 3.77
N GLY A 18 12.92 16.05 3.53
CA GLY A 18 12.91 17.03 2.45
C GLY A 18 12.70 16.37 1.08
N GLN A 19 13.47 15.31 0.81
CA GLN A 19 13.36 14.52 -0.43
C GLN A 19 11.96 13.91 -0.58
N PHE A 20 11.38 13.40 0.51
CA PHE A 20 10.01 12.87 0.49
C PHE A 20 8.97 13.96 0.22
N PHE A 21 9.05 15.12 0.87
CA PHE A 21 8.12 16.23 0.62
C PHE A 21 8.29 16.83 -0.78
N ARG A 22 9.52 16.92 -1.30
CA ARG A 22 9.76 17.28 -2.70
C ARG A 22 9.08 16.31 -3.63
N PHE A 23 9.21 15.00 -3.38
CA PHE A 23 8.52 13.97 -4.14
C PHE A 23 7.00 14.13 -4.10
N LEU A 24 6.40 14.35 -2.92
CA LEU A 24 4.95 14.54 -2.81
C LEU A 24 4.44 15.74 -3.63
N ARG A 25 5.24 16.80 -3.79
CA ARG A 25 4.88 17.98 -4.58
C ARG A 25 5.17 17.80 -6.06
N ARG A 26 6.31 17.19 -6.38
CA ARG A 26 6.86 17.04 -7.73
C ARG A 26 7.58 15.69 -7.85
N PRO A 27 6.84 14.60 -8.13
CA PRO A 27 7.46 13.31 -8.39
C PRO A 27 8.44 13.40 -9.57
N LEU A 28 9.58 12.74 -9.46
CA LEU A 28 10.59 12.70 -10.51
C LEU A 28 10.60 11.32 -11.17
N TYR A 29 10.58 11.32 -12.50
CA TYR A 29 10.73 10.11 -13.29
C TYR A 29 12.19 9.90 -13.66
N THR A 30 12.73 8.73 -13.33
CA THR A 30 14.03 8.28 -13.80
C THR A 30 13.88 6.97 -14.55
N VAL A 31 14.49 6.92 -15.74
CA VAL A 31 14.48 5.72 -16.61
C VAL A 31 15.10 4.55 -15.87
N ASN A 32 16.28 4.77 -15.27
CA ASN A 32 16.97 3.80 -14.44
C ASN A 32 16.86 4.18 -12.97
N ILE A 33 16.78 3.16 -12.12
CA ILE A 33 16.89 3.38 -10.67
C ILE A 33 18.35 3.78 -10.38
N PRO A 34 18.60 4.86 -9.61
CA PRO A 34 19.95 5.18 -9.17
C PRO A 34 20.60 3.97 -8.49
N LYS A 35 21.84 3.62 -8.87
CA LYS A 35 22.58 2.50 -8.27
C LYS A 35 22.99 2.79 -6.83
N ASP A 36 23.09 4.08 -6.48
CA ASP A 36 23.35 4.56 -5.13
C ASP A 36 22.05 4.48 -4.34
N HIS A 37 21.71 3.27 -3.90
CA HIS A 37 20.55 3.06 -3.04
C HIS A 37 20.88 3.58 -1.65
N PRO A 38 20.12 4.56 -1.13
CA PRO A 38 20.05 4.71 0.31
C PRO A 38 19.57 3.38 0.88
N GLY A 39 20.30 2.87 1.87
CA GLY A 39 20.07 1.53 2.41
C GLY A 39 18.68 1.37 3.02
N ILE A 40 18.35 0.13 3.40
CA ILE A 40 17.12 -0.22 4.13
C ILE A 40 16.83 0.72 5.32
N GLY A 41 17.87 1.32 5.92
CA GLY A 41 17.75 2.33 6.97
C GLY A 41 16.87 3.52 6.59
N ASP A 42 17.03 4.11 5.40
CA ASP A 42 16.20 5.26 5.00
C ASP A 42 14.74 4.86 4.77
N ILE A 43 14.50 3.69 4.18
CA ILE A 43 13.15 3.14 4.04
C ILE A 43 12.49 2.99 5.42
N LEU A 44 13.19 2.36 6.39
CA LEU A 44 12.66 2.13 7.73
C LEU A 44 12.47 3.42 8.54
N ARG A 45 13.37 4.39 8.38
CA ARG A 45 13.26 5.71 9.02
C ARG A 45 12.05 6.46 8.51
N LEU A 46 11.89 6.55 7.18
CA LEU A 46 10.72 7.21 6.60
C LEU A 46 9.43 6.45 6.91
N TYR A 47 9.48 5.12 6.89
CA TYR A 47 8.36 4.26 7.27
C TYR A 47 7.89 4.50 8.71
N SER A 48 8.81 4.78 9.64
CA SER A 48 8.47 5.14 11.02
C SER A 48 7.54 6.36 11.09
N LEU A 49 7.82 7.41 10.30
CA LEU A 49 6.95 8.59 10.19
C LEU A 49 5.61 8.24 9.52
N VAL A 50 5.65 7.40 8.49
CA VAL A 50 4.45 6.95 7.77
C VAL A 50 3.53 6.13 8.67
N ILE A 51 4.05 5.23 9.51
CA ILE A 51 3.23 4.51 10.51
C ILE A 51 2.51 5.50 11.41
N LEU A 52 3.20 6.49 11.98
CA LEU A 52 2.55 7.47 12.87
C LEU A 52 1.43 8.23 12.15
N THR A 53 1.66 8.55 10.88
CA THR A 53 0.67 9.23 10.03
C THR A 53 -0.52 8.31 9.75
N VAL A 54 -0.27 7.06 9.35
CA VAL A 54 -1.28 6.04 9.07
C VAL A 54 -2.10 5.71 10.32
N LEU A 55 -1.48 5.64 11.50
CA LEU A 55 -2.20 5.44 12.78
C LEU A 55 -3.11 6.63 13.08
N ALA A 56 -2.62 7.87 12.95
CA ALA A 56 -3.44 9.06 13.17
C ALA A 56 -4.62 9.14 12.17
N LEU A 57 -4.37 8.86 10.89
CA LEU A 57 -5.42 8.78 9.86
C LEU A 57 -6.36 7.58 10.09
N GLY A 58 -5.85 6.50 10.65
CA GLY A 58 -6.63 5.31 11.00
C GLY A 58 -7.65 5.59 12.09
N LEU A 59 -7.29 6.40 13.09
CA LEU A 59 -8.25 6.90 14.09
C LEU A 59 -9.37 7.72 13.44
N ILE A 60 -9.02 8.61 12.51
CA ILE A 60 -10.03 9.38 11.76
C ILE A 60 -10.92 8.45 10.94
N SER A 61 -10.33 7.48 10.23
CA SER A 61 -11.06 6.48 9.46
C SER A 61 -12.03 5.68 10.34
N SER A 62 -11.60 5.23 11.52
CA SER A 62 -12.43 4.54 12.50
C SER A 62 -13.59 5.41 12.99
N MET A 63 -13.34 6.67 13.34
CA MET A 63 -14.41 7.60 13.75
C MET A 63 -15.45 7.81 12.65
N VAL A 64 -15.01 7.85 11.39
CA VAL A 64 -15.90 7.99 10.24
C VAL A 64 -16.68 6.71 10.01
N ALA A 65 -16.04 5.54 10.13
CA ALA A 65 -16.69 4.23 10.02
C ALA A 65 -17.79 4.07 11.09
N ASP A 66 -17.50 4.43 12.34
CA ASP A 66 -18.47 4.43 13.44
C ASP A 66 -19.66 5.37 13.16
N TYR A 67 -19.38 6.59 12.67
CA TYR A 67 -20.40 7.57 12.33
C TYR A 67 -21.37 7.07 11.25
N ILE A 68 -20.86 6.31 10.26
CA ILE A 68 -21.68 5.73 9.19
C ILE A 68 -22.15 4.30 9.49
N GLN A 69 -21.90 3.80 10.71
CA GLN A 69 -22.28 2.45 11.17
C GLN A 69 -21.74 1.34 10.23
N SER A 70 -20.48 1.47 9.82
CA SER A 70 -19.79 0.50 8.99
C SER A 70 -18.85 -0.36 9.83
N GLY A 71 -18.92 -1.69 9.65
CA GLY A 71 -17.94 -2.61 10.21
C GLY A 71 -16.73 -2.80 9.29
N HIS A 72 -15.84 -3.72 9.67
CA HIS A 72 -14.63 -4.02 8.92
C HIS A 72 -14.50 -5.53 8.70
N ILE A 73 -14.27 -5.97 7.45
CA ILE A 73 -14.28 -7.40 7.07
C ILE A 73 -13.32 -8.24 7.92
N LEU A 74 -12.13 -7.71 8.24
CA LEU A 74 -11.15 -8.45 9.05
C LEU A 74 -11.58 -8.67 10.51
N GLU A 75 -12.53 -7.88 11.00
CA GLU A 75 -13.10 -8.03 12.35
C GLU A 75 -14.37 -8.88 12.32
N ASP A 76 -15.19 -8.69 11.28
CA ASP A 76 -16.49 -9.35 11.13
C ASP A 76 -16.38 -10.81 10.65
N ASP A 77 -15.39 -11.15 9.82
CA ASP A 77 -15.25 -12.49 9.24
C ASP A 77 -14.43 -13.42 10.14
N LYS A 78 -15.14 -14.07 11.06
CA LYS A 78 -14.58 -15.08 11.98
C LYS A 78 -14.14 -16.39 11.29
N THR A 79 -14.35 -16.55 9.98
CA THR A 79 -13.99 -17.78 9.24
C THR A 79 -12.58 -17.74 8.66
N LEU A 80 -11.91 -16.58 8.68
CA LEU A 80 -10.56 -16.42 8.13
C LEU A 80 -9.51 -17.07 9.04
N SER A 81 -8.91 -18.16 8.54
CA SER A 81 -7.76 -18.80 9.20
C SER A 81 -6.60 -17.82 9.36
N PRO A 82 -5.91 -17.78 10.53
CA PRO A 82 -4.73 -16.95 10.74
C PRO A 82 -3.65 -17.17 9.66
N ALA A 83 -3.48 -18.42 9.21
CA ALA A 83 -2.54 -18.75 8.15
C ALA A 83 -2.93 -18.11 6.81
N ASN A 84 -4.23 -18.08 6.49
CA ASN A 84 -4.72 -17.42 5.27
C ASN A 84 -4.54 -15.90 5.36
N LEU A 85 -4.80 -15.29 6.52
CA LEU A 85 -4.55 -13.86 6.74
C LEU A 85 -3.08 -13.50 6.50
N VAL A 86 -2.15 -14.33 6.96
CA VAL A 86 -0.72 -14.11 6.72
C VAL A 86 -0.37 -14.33 5.24
N VAL A 87 -0.71 -15.49 4.67
CA VAL A 87 -0.35 -15.81 3.27
C VAL A 87 -0.91 -14.76 2.31
N PHE A 88 -2.20 -14.46 2.41
CA PHE A 88 -2.84 -13.52 1.51
C PHE A 88 -2.51 -12.07 1.88
N GLY A 89 -2.67 -11.68 3.14
CA GLY A 89 -2.49 -10.28 3.56
C GLY A 89 -1.03 -9.80 3.54
N VAL A 90 -0.06 -10.65 3.87
CA VAL A 90 1.36 -10.25 3.96
C VAL A 90 2.13 -10.48 2.66
N PHE A 91 1.76 -11.49 1.87
CA PHE A 91 2.52 -11.87 0.68
C PHE A 91 1.75 -11.64 -0.62
N ILE A 92 0.57 -12.25 -0.78
CA ILE A 92 -0.12 -12.25 -2.09
C ILE A 92 -0.73 -10.88 -2.40
N ALA A 93 -1.47 -10.27 -1.47
CA ALA A 93 -2.13 -8.99 -1.68
C ALA A 93 -1.10 -7.88 -1.97
N PRO A 94 -0.02 -7.69 -1.18
CA PRO A 94 1.03 -6.73 -1.52
C PRO A 94 1.66 -6.97 -2.89
N LEU A 95 1.93 -8.22 -3.27
CA LEU A 95 2.49 -8.53 -4.59
C LEU A 95 1.53 -8.10 -5.72
N VAL A 96 0.25 -8.44 -5.58
CA VAL A 96 -0.79 -8.13 -6.56
C VAL A 96 -1.06 -6.63 -6.65
N GLU A 97 -1.23 -5.97 -5.52
CA GLU A 97 -1.52 -4.54 -5.45
C GLU A 97 -0.35 -3.72 -5.98
N GLU A 98 0.89 -4.05 -5.59
CA GLU A 98 2.06 -3.36 -6.10
C GLU A 98 2.26 -3.63 -7.60
N MET A 99 1.91 -4.84 -8.08
CA MET A 99 1.90 -5.13 -9.52
C MET A 99 0.91 -4.23 -10.25
N ILE A 100 -0.32 -4.08 -9.76
CA ILE A 100 -1.37 -3.27 -10.38
C ILE A 100 -1.02 -1.77 -10.32
N PHE A 101 -0.64 -1.26 -9.16
CA PHE A 101 -0.55 0.18 -8.91
C PHE A 101 0.86 0.75 -9.08
N ARG A 102 1.94 -0.03 -8.85
CA ARG A 102 3.32 0.49 -8.87
C ARG A 102 4.14 0.09 -10.08
N LEU A 103 3.87 -1.03 -10.73
CA LEU A 103 4.55 -1.31 -12.00
C LEU A 103 4.31 -0.20 -13.03
N PRO A 104 3.07 0.28 -13.26
CA PRO A 104 2.81 1.33 -14.25
C PRO A 104 3.52 2.65 -13.99
N LEU A 105 4.06 2.91 -12.80
CA LEU A 105 4.79 4.15 -12.49
C LEU A 105 6.15 4.23 -13.19
N ARG A 106 6.69 3.10 -13.66
CA ARG A 106 7.92 3.09 -14.45
C ARG A 106 7.76 2.31 -15.73
N TYR A 107 7.83 2.99 -16.87
CA TYR A 107 7.74 2.35 -18.16
C TYR A 107 8.81 1.27 -18.38
N THR A 108 8.33 0.06 -18.62
CA THR A 108 8.95 -0.94 -19.48
C THR A 108 7.80 -1.62 -20.24
N PRO A 109 8.04 -2.31 -21.37
CA PRO A 109 6.98 -3.08 -22.04
C PRO A 109 6.29 -4.07 -21.10
N LEU A 110 7.00 -4.64 -20.13
CA LEU A 110 6.41 -5.52 -19.11
C LEU A 110 5.55 -4.73 -18.11
N ASN A 111 6.09 -3.64 -17.56
CA ASN A 111 5.43 -2.86 -16.51
C ASN A 111 4.16 -2.16 -17.00
N LEU A 112 4.03 -1.94 -18.31
CA LEU A 112 2.80 -1.43 -18.93
C LEU A 112 1.79 -2.56 -19.19
N THR A 113 2.26 -3.68 -19.74
CA THR A 113 1.35 -4.75 -20.19
C THR A 113 0.88 -5.63 -19.04
N LEU A 114 1.76 -6.06 -18.14
CA LEU A 114 1.39 -7.00 -17.08
C LEU A 114 0.20 -6.51 -16.21
N PRO A 115 0.19 -5.26 -15.70
CA PRO A 115 -0.93 -4.76 -14.90
C PRO A 115 -2.24 -4.69 -15.68
N LEU A 116 -2.17 -4.27 -16.95
CA LEU A 116 -3.34 -4.18 -17.84
C LEU A 116 -4.01 -5.55 -18.02
N HIS A 117 -3.25 -6.58 -18.36
CA HIS A 117 -3.81 -7.91 -18.59
C HIS A 117 -4.30 -8.55 -17.29
N PHE A 118 -3.60 -8.31 -16.18
CA PHE A 118 -4.05 -8.79 -14.89
C PHE A 118 -5.40 -8.17 -14.48
N LEU A 119 -5.57 -6.86 -14.69
CA LEU A 119 -6.85 -6.18 -14.48
C LEU A 119 -7.95 -6.71 -15.40
N LEU A 120 -7.65 -7.00 -16.67
CA LEU A 120 -8.60 -7.61 -17.60
C LEU A 120 -9.01 -9.02 -17.16
N VAL A 121 -8.07 -9.83 -16.64
CA VAL A 121 -8.39 -11.16 -16.08
C VAL A 121 -9.28 -11.01 -14.84
N ILE A 122 -8.97 -10.09 -13.92
CA ILE A 122 -9.83 -9.79 -12.77
C ILE A 122 -11.24 -9.40 -13.23
N LEU A 123 -11.35 -8.53 -14.24
CA LEU A 123 -12.64 -8.14 -14.80
C LEU A 123 -13.43 -9.35 -15.32
N VAL A 124 -12.79 -10.26 -16.05
CA VAL A 124 -13.45 -11.50 -16.50
C VAL A 124 -13.93 -12.33 -15.32
N LEU A 125 -13.11 -12.51 -14.28
CA LEU A 125 -13.50 -13.26 -13.08
C LEU A 125 -14.69 -12.61 -12.36
N ILE A 126 -14.72 -11.28 -12.27
CA ILE A 126 -15.85 -10.54 -11.71
C ILE A 126 -17.11 -10.76 -12.55
N LEU A 127 -17.03 -10.64 -13.88
CA LEU A 127 -18.17 -10.82 -14.78
C LEU A 127 -18.74 -12.25 -14.73
N VAL A 128 -17.88 -13.25 -14.52
CA VAL A 128 -18.30 -14.65 -14.31
C VAL A 128 -18.96 -14.80 -12.94
N GLY A 129 -18.36 -14.24 -11.88
CA GLY A 129 -18.92 -14.28 -10.52
C GLY A 129 -20.28 -13.59 -10.41
N THR A 130 -20.50 -12.51 -11.17
CA THR A 130 -21.78 -11.79 -11.26
C THR A 130 -22.76 -12.42 -12.25
N LYS A 131 -22.39 -13.54 -12.89
CA LYS A 131 -23.19 -14.27 -13.89
C LYS A 131 -23.53 -13.48 -15.15
N ILE A 132 -22.87 -12.34 -15.40
CA ILE A 132 -22.99 -11.59 -16.65
C ILE A 132 -22.34 -12.37 -17.80
N LEU A 133 -21.21 -13.03 -17.53
CA LEU A 133 -20.51 -13.91 -18.47
C LEU A 133 -20.69 -15.37 -18.02
N PRO A 134 -21.03 -16.31 -18.93
CA PRO A 134 -21.09 -17.72 -18.57
C PRO A 134 -19.68 -18.26 -18.29
N ALA A 135 -19.53 -19.11 -17.27
CA ALA A 135 -18.24 -19.64 -16.83
C ALA A 135 -17.45 -20.35 -17.95
N ILE A 136 -18.15 -21.01 -18.88
CA ILE A 136 -17.51 -21.68 -20.04
C ILE A 136 -16.77 -20.71 -20.97
N ALA A 137 -17.16 -19.43 -21.00
CA ALA A 137 -16.49 -18.40 -21.79
C ALA A 137 -15.24 -17.82 -21.10
N ALA A 138 -15.02 -18.11 -19.82
CA ALA A 138 -13.92 -17.52 -19.05
C ALA A 138 -12.55 -17.96 -19.58
N MET A 139 -12.33 -19.26 -19.73
CA MET A 139 -11.05 -19.82 -20.19
C MET A 139 -10.60 -19.31 -21.56
N PRO A 140 -11.41 -19.38 -22.64
CA PRO A 140 -10.99 -18.87 -23.93
C PRO A 140 -10.71 -17.35 -23.89
N LEU A 141 -11.48 -16.59 -23.11
CA LEU A 141 -11.25 -15.15 -22.96
C LEU A 141 -9.95 -14.85 -22.21
N ILE A 142 -9.65 -15.57 -21.12
CA ILE A 142 -8.40 -15.43 -20.37
C ILE A 142 -7.19 -15.78 -21.26
N VAL A 143 -7.25 -16.88 -22.00
CA VAL A 143 -6.19 -17.27 -22.94
C VAL A 143 -6.00 -16.20 -24.03
N THR A 144 -7.08 -15.63 -24.53
CA THR A 144 -7.05 -14.54 -25.52
C THR A 144 -6.40 -13.29 -24.93
N ILE A 145 -6.78 -12.88 -23.72
CA ILE A 145 -6.20 -11.72 -23.02
C ILE A 145 -4.70 -11.93 -22.81
N ILE A 146 -4.28 -13.09 -22.31
CA ILE A 146 -2.87 -13.40 -22.07
C ILE A 146 -2.08 -13.36 -23.40
N SER A 147 -2.59 -14.01 -24.44
CA SER A 147 -1.95 -14.06 -25.76
C SER A 147 -1.83 -12.66 -26.38
N ALA A 148 -2.91 -11.87 -26.34
CA ALA A 148 -2.91 -10.50 -26.79
C ALA A 148 -1.89 -9.64 -26.03
N GLY A 149 -1.73 -9.88 -24.73
CA GLY A 149 -0.74 -9.17 -23.92
C GLY A 149 0.70 -9.50 -24.23
N LEU A 150 0.99 -10.77 -24.51
CA LEU A 150 2.31 -11.19 -24.98
C LEU A 150 2.63 -10.57 -26.35
N LEU A 151 1.65 -10.55 -27.26
CA LEU A 151 1.79 -9.91 -28.57
C LEU A 151 2.00 -8.40 -28.44
N LEU A 152 1.22 -7.72 -27.60
CA LEU A 152 1.37 -6.29 -27.33
C LEU A 152 2.74 -5.97 -26.73
N ARG A 153 3.19 -6.77 -25.75
CA ARG A 153 4.52 -6.62 -25.15
C ARG A 153 5.62 -6.77 -26.19
N HIS A 154 5.50 -7.76 -27.07
CA HIS A 154 6.46 -8.00 -28.14
C HIS A 154 6.46 -6.85 -29.16
N TRP A 155 5.28 -6.39 -29.56
CA TRP A 155 5.12 -5.24 -30.46
C TRP A 155 5.71 -3.96 -29.86
N LEU A 156 5.45 -3.66 -28.58
CA LEU A 156 6.03 -2.50 -27.88
C LEU A 156 7.56 -2.54 -27.89
N LYS A 157 8.17 -3.72 -27.72
CA LYS A 157 9.62 -3.88 -27.77
C LYS A 157 10.21 -3.64 -29.16
N LEU A 158 9.52 -4.07 -30.22
CA LEU A 158 10.06 -4.07 -31.57
C LEU A 158 9.75 -2.79 -32.36
N LYS A 159 8.57 -2.21 -32.16
CA LYS A 159 8.01 -1.18 -33.05
C LYS A 159 7.88 0.18 -32.41
N VAL A 160 7.89 0.28 -31.08
CA VAL A 160 7.70 1.54 -30.38
C VAL A 160 9.01 2.12 -29.91
N ASN A 161 9.26 3.38 -30.24
CA ASN A 161 10.44 4.10 -29.77
C ASN A 161 10.26 4.43 -28.26
N PRO A 162 11.07 3.84 -27.37
CA PRO A 162 10.94 4.04 -25.92
C PRO A 162 11.15 5.49 -25.51
N LYS A 163 11.94 6.27 -26.27
CA LYS A 163 12.20 7.69 -25.95
C LYS A 163 10.91 8.51 -25.88
N LYS A 164 9.99 8.31 -26.83
CA LYS A 164 8.70 9.04 -26.83
C LYS A 164 7.86 8.71 -25.59
N ILE A 165 7.91 7.46 -25.13
CA ILE A 165 7.19 7.04 -23.93
C ILE A 165 7.86 7.59 -22.68
N HIS A 166 9.19 7.55 -22.58
CA HIS A 166 9.89 8.15 -21.46
C HIS A 166 9.59 9.65 -21.34
N THR A 167 9.56 10.40 -22.45
CA THR A 167 9.15 11.82 -22.44
C THR A 167 7.70 12.02 -21.97
N PHE A 168 6.77 11.13 -22.33
CA PHE A 168 5.41 11.15 -21.78
C PHE A 168 5.43 10.95 -20.27
N TYR A 169 6.17 9.95 -19.78
CA TYR A 169 6.30 9.68 -18.34
C TYR A 169 6.93 10.87 -17.60
N GLU A 170 8.02 11.45 -18.10
CA GLU A 170 8.65 12.64 -17.52
C GLU A 170 7.66 13.80 -17.35
N LYS A 171 6.78 14.01 -18.35
CA LYS A 171 5.77 15.08 -18.33
C LYS A 171 4.61 14.78 -17.37
N PHE A 172 4.16 13.53 -17.28
CA PHE A 172 2.93 13.16 -16.59
C PHE A 172 3.12 12.32 -15.31
N ILE A 173 4.36 12.09 -14.87
CA ILE A 173 4.63 11.24 -13.70
C ILE A 173 3.89 11.67 -12.44
N GLY A 174 3.70 12.98 -12.24
CA GLY A 174 2.90 13.51 -11.12
C GLY A 174 1.48 12.97 -11.12
N TRP A 175 0.78 13.07 -12.25
CA TRP A 175 -0.57 12.53 -12.41
C TRP A 175 -0.62 11.01 -12.28
N LEU A 176 0.36 10.29 -12.83
CA LEU A 176 0.44 8.83 -12.71
C LEU A 176 0.60 8.40 -11.24
N VAL A 177 1.43 9.10 -10.46
CA VAL A 177 1.57 8.86 -9.02
C VAL A 177 0.25 9.15 -8.31
N TYR A 178 -0.34 10.34 -8.48
CA TYR A 178 -1.59 10.71 -7.77
C TYR A 178 -2.76 9.78 -8.09
N LEU A 179 -2.94 9.41 -9.35
CA LEU A 179 -3.99 8.48 -9.76
C LEU A 179 -3.71 7.07 -9.19
N SER A 180 -2.46 6.60 -9.26
CA SER A 180 -2.06 5.31 -8.67
C SER A 180 -2.32 5.25 -7.18
N THR A 181 -1.95 6.29 -6.41
CA THR A 181 -2.11 6.32 -4.96
C THR A 181 -3.58 6.48 -4.55
N LEU A 182 -4.34 7.29 -5.29
CA LEU A 182 -5.77 7.45 -5.05
C LEU A 182 -6.53 6.16 -5.34
N SER A 183 -6.32 5.53 -6.51
CA SER A 183 -6.95 4.25 -6.86
C SER A 183 -6.55 3.13 -5.91
N PHE A 184 -5.29 3.11 -5.46
CA PHE A 184 -4.81 2.19 -4.42
C PHE A 184 -5.56 2.39 -3.10
N GLY A 185 -5.83 3.62 -2.67
CA GLY A 185 -6.68 3.85 -1.51
C GLY A 185 -8.12 3.40 -1.74
N LEU A 186 -8.73 3.84 -2.85
CA LEU A 186 -10.14 3.61 -3.13
C LEU A 186 -10.53 2.13 -3.25
N ILE A 187 -9.62 1.25 -3.72
CA ILE A 187 -9.95 -0.18 -3.77
C ILE A 187 -10.19 -0.76 -2.36
N HIS A 188 -9.60 -0.18 -1.31
CA HIS A 188 -9.78 -0.63 0.08
C HIS A 188 -11.13 -0.23 0.67
N ILE A 189 -11.97 0.51 -0.06
CA ILE A 189 -13.38 0.70 0.31
C ILE A 189 -14.07 -0.65 0.50
N THR A 190 -13.64 -1.69 -0.23
CA THR A 190 -14.19 -3.05 -0.10
C THR A 190 -13.93 -3.69 1.25
N ASN A 191 -13.04 -3.15 2.09
CA ASN A 191 -12.80 -3.69 3.44
C ASN A 191 -13.88 -3.30 4.45
N PHE A 192 -14.73 -2.33 4.09
CA PHE A 192 -15.80 -1.82 4.94
C PHE A 192 -17.12 -2.51 4.62
N THR A 193 -17.81 -3.02 5.64
CA THR A 193 -19.08 -3.75 5.51
C THR A 193 -20.25 -2.78 5.47
N THR A 194 -20.24 -1.83 4.52
CA THR A 194 -21.25 -0.77 4.42
C THR A 194 -22.30 -1.06 3.34
N SER A 195 -23.56 -0.75 3.63
CA SER A 195 -24.53 -0.39 2.58
C SER A 195 -24.32 1.09 2.23
N PHE A 196 -23.45 1.41 1.28
CA PHE A 196 -23.23 2.80 0.87
C PHE A 196 -24.51 3.41 0.27
N GLN A 197 -25.32 4.05 1.11
CA GLN A 197 -26.55 4.75 0.71
C GLN A 197 -26.29 6.27 0.64
N GLY A 198 -26.75 6.91 -0.44
CA GLY A 198 -26.77 8.36 -0.58
C GLY A 198 -25.39 9.05 -0.44
N SER A 199 -25.30 10.04 0.44
CA SER A 199 -24.12 10.90 0.66
C SER A 199 -22.93 10.18 1.30
N THR A 200 -23.07 8.93 1.76
CA THR A 200 -21.99 8.11 2.33
C THR A 200 -20.83 7.91 1.35
N TRP A 201 -21.11 7.90 0.04
CA TRP A 201 -20.07 7.84 -1.00
C TRP A 201 -19.11 9.04 -0.98
N LEU A 202 -19.55 10.21 -0.51
CA LEU A 202 -18.70 11.40 -0.38
C LEU A 202 -17.65 11.24 0.73
N LEU A 203 -17.90 10.38 1.71
CA LEU A 203 -16.97 10.08 2.81
C LEU A 203 -16.01 8.95 2.46
N ALA A 204 -16.21 8.24 1.35
CA ALA A 204 -15.39 7.11 0.98
C ALA A 204 -13.89 7.43 0.84
N PRO A 205 -13.46 8.58 0.28
CA PRO A 205 -12.05 8.97 0.28
C PRO A 205 -11.47 9.20 1.69
N LEU A 206 -12.31 9.60 2.66
CA LEU A 206 -11.90 9.84 4.03
C LEU A 206 -11.63 8.53 4.78
N LEU A 207 -12.47 7.51 4.55
CA LEU A 207 -12.31 6.16 5.10
C LEU A 207 -10.97 5.53 4.70
N VAL A 208 -10.51 5.78 3.48
CA VAL A 208 -9.29 5.15 2.93
C VAL A 208 -8.05 6.04 2.96
N LEU A 209 -8.09 7.16 3.71
CA LEU A 209 -6.91 8.03 3.88
C LEU A 209 -5.66 7.30 4.37
N PRO A 210 -5.73 6.36 5.33
CA PRO A 210 -4.55 5.60 5.75
C PRO A 210 -3.85 4.91 4.56
N GLN A 211 -4.64 4.31 3.67
CA GLN A 211 -4.16 3.60 2.48
C GLN A 211 -3.66 4.56 1.41
N ILE A 212 -4.30 5.72 1.22
CA ILE A 212 -3.79 6.76 0.31
C ILE A 212 -2.40 7.25 0.79
N ALA A 213 -2.24 7.52 2.09
CA ALA A 213 -0.98 7.97 2.67
C ALA A 213 0.12 6.90 2.52
N LEU A 214 -0.19 5.64 2.81
CA LEU A 214 0.71 4.52 2.53
C LEU A 214 1.04 4.42 1.05
N GLY A 215 0.07 4.63 0.17
CA GLY A 215 0.23 4.58 -1.28
C GLY A 215 1.29 5.56 -1.79
N PHE A 216 1.29 6.79 -1.26
CA PHE A 216 2.32 7.79 -1.56
C PHE A 216 3.72 7.34 -1.14
N PHE A 217 3.84 6.76 0.06
CA PHE A 217 5.10 6.21 0.52
C PHE A 217 5.59 5.04 -0.35
N LEU A 218 4.71 4.11 -0.71
CA LEU A 218 5.05 3.00 -1.60
C LEU A 218 5.41 3.48 -3.02
N ALA A 219 4.75 4.52 -3.53
CA ALA A 219 5.13 5.15 -4.80
C ALA A 219 6.54 5.77 -4.74
N PHE A 220 6.90 6.40 -3.61
CA PHE A 220 8.26 6.89 -3.36
C PHE A 220 9.27 5.75 -3.35
N VAL A 221 9.00 4.67 -2.60
CA VAL A 221 9.85 3.47 -2.55
C VAL A 221 10.01 2.86 -3.96
N ARG A 222 8.93 2.75 -4.72
CA ARG A 222 8.94 2.22 -6.09
C ARG A 222 9.86 3.01 -7.03
N LEU A 223 9.71 4.33 -7.03
CA LEU A 223 10.43 5.20 -7.96
C LEU A 223 11.90 5.37 -7.55
N ARG A 224 12.23 5.26 -6.27
CA ARG A 224 13.60 5.42 -5.78
C ARG A 224 14.39 4.13 -5.58
N HIS A 225 13.74 3.05 -5.15
CA HIS A 225 14.41 1.79 -4.78
C HIS A 225 14.02 0.62 -5.68
N GLY A 226 12.81 0.63 -6.24
CA GLY A 226 12.36 -0.38 -7.20
C GLY A 226 11.15 -1.18 -6.74
N PHE A 227 10.74 -2.15 -7.55
CA PHE A 227 9.48 -2.88 -7.36
C PHE A 227 9.51 -3.76 -6.11
N TRP A 228 10.54 -4.61 -5.97
CA TRP A 228 10.61 -5.54 -4.85
C TRP A 228 10.74 -4.86 -3.49
N TRP A 229 11.46 -3.74 -3.41
CA TRP A 229 11.49 -2.92 -2.18
C TRP A 229 10.10 -2.43 -1.79
N SER A 230 9.29 -2.04 -2.77
CA SER A 230 7.91 -1.62 -2.55
C SER A 230 7.05 -2.80 -2.05
N VAL A 231 7.15 -3.97 -2.69
CA VAL A 231 6.46 -5.21 -2.27
C VAL A 231 6.84 -5.62 -0.84
N PHE A 232 8.13 -5.68 -0.51
CA PHE A 232 8.57 -6.08 0.83
C PHE A 232 8.17 -5.08 1.90
N THR A 233 8.25 -3.78 1.60
CA THR A 233 7.84 -2.73 2.54
C THR A 233 6.33 -2.76 2.78
N HIS A 234 5.54 -3.04 1.74
CA HIS A 234 4.11 -3.21 1.86
C HIS A 234 3.73 -4.47 2.65
N GLY A 235 4.35 -5.62 2.34
CA GLY A 235 4.18 -6.84 3.13
C GLY A 235 4.57 -6.65 4.60
N PHE A 236 5.68 -5.94 4.86
CA PHE A 236 6.07 -5.57 6.22
C PHE A 236 5.02 -4.69 6.91
N HIS A 237 4.42 -3.74 6.20
CA HIS A 237 3.32 -2.95 6.75
C HIS A 237 2.11 -3.80 7.14
N ASN A 238 1.71 -4.72 6.27
CA ASN A 238 0.59 -5.60 6.56
C ASN A 238 0.92 -6.55 7.71
N ALA A 239 2.15 -7.05 7.81
CA ALA A 239 2.60 -7.86 8.94
C ALA A 239 2.52 -7.08 10.27
N CYS A 240 2.98 -5.82 10.28
CA CYS A 240 2.88 -4.96 11.45
C CYS A 240 1.42 -4.71 11.86
N ALA A 241 0.53 -4.46 10.89
CA ALA A 241 -0.90 -4.23 11.14
C ALA A 241 -1.62 -5.50 11.63
N LEU A 242 -1.29 -6.67 11.08
CA LEU A 242 -1.92 -7.95 11.44
C LEU A 242 -1.40 -8.55 12.75
N THR A 243 -0.19 -8.21 13.19
CA THR A 243 0.42 -8.81 14.39
C THR A 243 -0.46 -8.69 15.64
N PRO A 244 -1.02 -7.52 16.02
CA PRO A 244 -1.92 -7.42 17.16
C PRO A 244 -3.18 -8.29 17.01
N LEU A 245 -3.77 -8.32 15.81
CA LEU A 245 -4.96 -9.13 15.51
C LEU A 245 -4.67 -10.63 15.67
N LEU A 246 -3.54 -11.10 15.14
CA LEU A 246 -3.13 -12.50 15.24
C LEU A 246 -2.85 -12.90 16.70
N LEU A 247 -2.21 -12.03 17.49
CA LEU A 247 -1.98 -12.28 18.91
C LEU A 247 -3.30 -12.33 19.70
N LEU A 248 -4.29 -11.49 19.37
CA LEU A 248 -5.63 -11.56 19.95
C LEU A 248 -6.34 -12.89 19.60
N GLN A 249 -6.08 -13.47 18.43
CA GLN A 249 -6.59 -14.80 18.07
C GLN A 249 -5.91 -15.95 18.83
N LEU A 250 -4.90 -15.69 19.68
CA LEU A 250 -4.27 -16.69 20.54
C LEU A 250 -4.73 -16.62 22.01
N VAL A 251 -5.45 -15.57 22.41
CA VAL A 251 -6.03 -15.47 23.77
C VAL A 251 -7.22 -16.42 23.96
N SER A 252 -7.54 -16.74 25.20
CA SER A 252 -8.63 -17.65 25.56
C SER A 252 -10.00 -17.18 25.05
N PRO A 253 -10.94 -18.09 24.74
CA PRO A 253 -12.30 -17.72 24.34
C PRO A 253 -13.02 -16.87 25.39
N SER A 254 -12.78 -17.11 26.67
CA SER A 254 -13.33 -16.32 27.77
C SER A 254 -12.84 -14.87 27.75
N LEU A 255 -11.54 -14.66 27.51
CA LEU A 255 -11.00 -13.30 27.39
C LEU A 255 -11.54 -12.60 26.14
N ARG A 256 -11.67 -13.30 25.00
CA ARG A 256 -12.29 -12.73 23.80
C ARG A 256 -13.74 -12.31 24.03
N ALA A 257 -14.53 -13.15 24.69
CA ALA A 257 -15.92 -12.81 25.02
C ALA A 257 -15.99 -11.59 25.96
N ASN A 258 -15.06 -11.46 26.90
CA ASN A 258 -14.94 -10.26 27.74
C ASN A 258 -14.59 -9.01 26.93
N LEU A 259 -13.70 -9.11 25.95
CA LEU A 259 -13.35 -8.00 25.05
C LEU A 259 -14.54 -7.58 24.18
N GLU A 260 -15.26 -8.54 23.58
CA GLU A 260 -16.49 -8.29 22.83
C GLU A 260 -17.59 -7.65 23.70
N ALA A 261 -17.64 -8.01 24.99
CA ALA A 261 -18.55 -7.41 25.97
C ALA A 261 -18.07 -6.06 26.56
N GLY A 262 -16.95 -5.51 26.07
CA GLY A 262 -16.39 -4.23 26.54
C GLY A 262 -15.80 -4.27 27.96
N LYS A 263 -15.57 -5.45 28.54
CA LYS A 263 -15.01 -5.62 29.89
C LYS A 263 -13.49 -5.47 29.95
N GLY A 264 -12.83 -5.36 28.79
CA GLY A 264 -11.39 -5.15 28.66
C GLY A 264 -10.55 -6.36 29.07
N PHE A 265 -9.30 -6.12 29.47
CA PHE A 265 -8.31 -7.17 29.77
C PHE A 265 -8.22 -7.57 31.25
N LYS A 266 -9.22 -7.23 32.07
CA LYS A 266 -9.15 -7.37 33.55
C LYS A 266 -8.94 -8.81 34.03
N ASP A 267 -9.43 -9.78 33.27
CA ASP A 267 -9.36 -11.20 33.63
C ASP A 267 -8.21 -11.94 32.90
N ALA A 268 -7.31 -11.21 32.24
CA ALA A 268 -6.18 -11.80 31.54
C ALA A 268 -5.17 -12.38 32.55
N VAL A 269 -5.11 -13.71 32.65
CA VAL A 269 -4.21 -14.45 33.54
C VAL A 269 -3.41 -15.51 32.77
N GLY A 270 -2.25 -15.91 33.31
CA GLY A 270 -1.41 -16.95 32.70
C GLY A 270 -1.01 -16.60 31.26
N GLN A 271 -1.36 -17.48 30.31
CA GLN A 271 -1.04 -17.31 28.88
C GLN A 271 -1.73 -16.09 28.26
N ASP A 272 -2.92 -15.72 28.73
CA ASP A 272 -3.63 -14.54 28.24
C ASP A 272 -2.88 -13.25 28.60
N ALA A 273 -2.38 -13.17 29.85
CA ALA A 273 -1.58 -12.03 30.29
C ALA A 273 -0.30 -11.88 29.47
N LEU A 274 0.34 -13.00 29.08
CA LEU A 274 1.51 -12.99 28.20
C LEU A 274 1.18 -12.40 26.83
N PHE A 275 0.13 -12.88 26.15
CA PHE A 275 -0.22 -12.37 24.82
C PHE A 275 -0.66 -10.90 24.86
N VAL A 276 -1.44 -10.49 25.86
CA VAL A 276 -1.81 -9.09 26.08
C VAL A 276 -0.56 -8.24 26.29
N SER A 277 0.39 -8.70 27.10
CA SER A 277 1.66 -8.00 27.32
C SER A 277 2.46 -7.87 26.02
N LEU A 278 2.52 -8.91 25.20
CA LEU A 278 3.18 -8.87 23.88
C LEU A 278 2.53 -7.85 22.94
N ILE A 279 1.19 -7.79 22.90
CA ILE A 279 0.46 -6.78 22.12
C ILE A 279 0.82 -5.37 22.60
N VAL A 280 0.76 -5.14 23.92
CA VAL A 280 1.06 -3.82 24.52
C VAL A 280 2.50 -3.41 24.24
N VAL A 281 3.47 -4.31 24.43
CA VAL A 281 4.89 -4.05 24.15
C VAL A 281 5.12 -3.77 22.67
N PHE A 282 4.49 -4.54 21.78
CA PHE A 282 4.59 -4.34 20.33
C PHE A 282 4.05 -2.96 19.93
N LEU A 283 2.85 -2.60 20.40
CA LEU A 283 2.20 -1.34 20.06
C LEU A 283 2.92 -0.14 20.68
N LEU A 284 3.11 -0.11 22.00
CA LEU A 284 3.72 1.03 22.69
C LEU A 284 5.20 1.16 22.34
N GLY A 285 5.94 0.05 22.34
CA GLY A 285 7.35 0.03 21.96
C GLY A 285 7.55 0.45 20.50
N GLY A 286 6.70 -0.05 19.60
CA GLY A 286 6.70 0.33 18.19
C GLY A 286 6.41 1.81 17.98
N ILE A 287 5.37 2.35 18.64
CA ILE A 287 5.02 3.78 18.58
C ILE A 287 6.17 4.64 19.14
N MET A 288 6.76 4.27 20.28
CA MET A 288 7.87 5.02 20.87
C MET A 288 9.10 5.03 19.95
N LEU A 289 9.46 3.88 19.35
CA LEU A 289 10.54 3.79 18.38
C LEU A 289 10.26 4.65 17.14
N CYS A 290 9.03 4.58 16.62
CA CYS A 290 8.62 5.36 15.46
C CYS A 290 8.64 6.87 15.78
N ALA A 291 8.16 7.27 16.95
CA ALA A 291 8.14 8.67 17.41
C ALA A 291 9.55 9.23 17.56
N LYS A 292 10.46 8.47 18.19
CA LYS A 292 11.88 8.85 18.29
C LYS A 292 12.49 9.03 16.90
N THR A 293 12.29 8.07 16.01
CA THR A 293 12.87 8.08 14.65
C THR A 293 12.29 9.21 13.80
N GLY A 294 10.97 9.42 13.88
CA GLY A 294 10.28 10.51 13.21
C GLY A 294 10.75 11.88 13.71
N TRP A 295 11.01 12.02 15.01
CA TRP A 295 11.58 13.23 15.58
C TRP A 295 12.96 13.56 15.03
N GLU A 296 13.85 12.56 14.91
CA GLU A 296 15.16 12.73 14.28
C GLU A 296 15.04 13.21 12.83
N LEU A 297 14.13 12.63 12.04
CA LEU A 297 13.86 13.08 10.66
C LEU A 297 13.38 14.53 10.59
N ILE A 298 12.52 14.94 11.52
CA ILE A 298 12.03 16.33 11.59
C ILE A 298 13.18 17.27 11.96
N LYS A 299 14.08 16.89 12.87
CA LYS A 299 15.25 17.70 13.23
C LYS A 299 16.19 17.89 12.04
N GLU A 300 16.50 16.82 11.31
CA GLU A 300 17.34 16.87 10.10
C GLU A 300 16.72 17.79 9.04
N TRP A 301 15.42 17.68 8.81
CA TRP A 301 14.71 18.54 7.85
C TRP A 301 14.67 20.01 8.27
N ARG A 302 14.51 20.30 9.57
CA ARG A 302 14.60 21.68 10.07
C ARG A 302 16.01 22.25 9.96
N ALA A 303 17.04 21.41 10.07
CA ALA A 303 18.43 21.82 9.89
C ALA A 303 18.75 22.12 8.42
N GLU A 304 18.14 21.39 7.47
CA GLU A 304 18.27 21.66 6.02
C GLU A 304 17.82 23.08 5.64
N ALA A 305 16.77 23.59 6.29
CA ALA A 305 16.22 24.92 6.05
C ALA A 305 17.07 26.07 6.62
N ARG A 306 18.12 25.76 7.40
CA ARG A 306 19.10 26.72 7.94
C ARG A 306 20.35 26.73 7.07
#